data_AF-A0A5J4XM31-F1
#
_entry.id   AF-A0A5J4XM31-F1
#
_cell.length_a   1.000
_cell.length_b   1.000
_cell.length_c   1.000
_cell.angle_alpha   90.00
_cell.angle_beta   90.00
_cell.angle_gamma   90.00
#
_symmetry.space_group_name_H-M   'P 1'
#
loop_
_entity.id
_entity.type
_entity.pdbx_description
1 polymer ?
#
loop_
_entity_poly.entity_id
_entity_poly.type
_entity_poly.pdbx_seq_one_letter_code
_entity_poly.pdbx_strand_id
1 'polypeptide(L)'
;MNIGLMTVGLQYANQQRLTATCSKVSYAHAGGVNGCKRQRLCPRLQAKSRRRSTQGIVSHEVPAEPKVSNGSPKLDWVRELEEAAEEDEDIADILQGAKGDPVIIQQRIKASMEGKRSRLISENAGETEQMGVEIREVDPFNLWIWFELYRPPSPREVELLEEVLASWFMMGRLGAYNAQNLQVFYKANEDISYMDYEAEECDSGLHAFFHDMTQIERQGNWARFWVNLGTADELALDMLINALSNFSKENLGIKKLYVGGQNEDWEIPITPLPKAKMDPMQGPIDPLDY
;
A
#
# COMPACT_ATOMS: atom_id res chain seq x y z
N MET A 1 -2.73 44.18 -24.69
CA MET A 1 -1.90 43.14 -25.36
C MET A 1 -1.79 41.99 -24.39
N ASN A 2 -2.51 40.91 -24.67
CA ASN A 2 -2.75 39.81 -23.73
C ASN A 2 -2.52 38.51 -24.53
N ILE A 3 -1.31 37.96 -24.46
CA ILE A 3 -0.91 36.73 -25.18
C ILE A 3 -0.34 35.67 -24.20
N GLY A 4 -0.06 36.03 -22.94
CA GLY A 4 0.54 35.10 -21.97
C GLY A 4 -0.41 34.16 -21.22
N LEU A 5 -1.73 34.41 -21.25
CA LEU A 5 -2.71 33.65 -20.47
C LEU A 5 -3.39 32.51 -21.26
N MET A 6 -3.18 32.41 -22.57
CA MET A 6 -3.78 31.34 -23.39
C MET A 6 -2.94 30.06 -23.46
N THR A 7 -1.65 30.11 -23.10
CA THR A 7 -0.76 28.94 -23.24
C THR A 7 -0.89 27.94 -22.07
N VAL A 8 -1.19 28.42 -20.86
CA VAL A 8 -1.33 27.56 -19.67
C VAL A 8 -2.68 26.81 -19.66
N GLY A 9 -3.75 27.44 -20.18
CA GLY A 9 -5.08 26.81 -20.27
C GLY A 9 -5.19 25.68 -21.31
N LEU A 10 -4.29 25.64 -22.30
CA LEU A 10 -4.26 24.60 -23.33
C LEU A 10 -3.51 23.34 -22.89
N GLN A 11 -2.59 23.43 -21.93
CA GLN A 11 -1.88 22.27 -21.38
C GLN A 11 -2.76 21.39 -20.48
N TYR A 12 -3.61 22.00 -19.63
CA TYR A 12 -4.57 21.24 -18.80
C TYR A 12 -5.67 20.52 -19.59
N ALA A 13 -6.04 21.04 -20.76
CA ALA A 13 -7.08 20.43 -21.60
C ALA A 13 -6.62 19.16 -22.34
N ASN A 14 -5.30 18.96 -22.53
CA ASN A 14 -4.77 17.78 -23.20
C ASN A 14 -4.61 16.58 -22.27
N GLN A 15 -4.37 16.80 -20.97
CA GLN A 15 -4.28 15.74 -19.97
C GLN A 15 -5.68 15.12 -19.66
N GLN A 16 -6.75 15.92 -19.75
CA GLN A 16 -8.13 15.42 -19.66
C GLN A 16 -8.63 14.69 -20.93
N ARG A 17 -7.97 14.89 -22.08
CA ARG A 17 -8.36 14.19 -23.33
C ARG A 17 -7.82 12.77 -23.42
N LEU A 18 -6.69 12.47 -22.77
CA LEU A 18 -6.10 11.13 -22.78
C LEU A 18 -6.79 10.16 -21.80
N THR A 19 -7.45 10.67 -20.75
CA THR A 19 -8.26 9.86 -19.83
C THR A 19 -9.66 9.52 -20.38
N ALA A 20 -10.13 10.22 -21.41
CA ALA A 20 -11.45 9.99 -22.01
C ALA A 20 -11.47 8.93 -23.15
N THR A 21 -10.31 8.43 -23.60
CA THR A 21 -10.23 7.43 -24.68
C THR A 21 -10.09 5.98 -24.21
N CYS A 22 -9.97 5.72 -22.90
CA CYS A 22 -9.87 4.35 -22.35
C CYS A 22 -11.22 3.80 -21.82
N SER A 23 -12.32 4.13 -22.48
CA SER A 23 -13.65 3.60 -22.15
C SER A 23 -14.48 3.41 -23.41
N LYS A 24 -14.08 2.44 -24.25
CA LYS A 24 -14.92 1.83 -25.29
C LYS A 24 -14.22 0.60 -25.87
N VAL A 25 -14.27 -0.52 -25.14
CA VAL A 25 -14.26 -1.84 -25.77
C VAL A 25 -15.53 -2.55 -25.32
N SER A 26 -16.55 -2.40 -26.16
CA SER A 26 -17.83 -3.10 -26.04
C SER A 26 -17.73 -4.40 -26.81
N TYR A 27 -17.77 -5.55 -26.11
CA TYR A 27 -17.97 -6.84 -26.75
C TYR A 27 -19.47 -7.18 -26.79
N ALA A 28 -20.01 -7.26 -28.01
CA ALA A 28 -21.22 -8.00 -28.39
C ALA A 28 -20.78 -8.88 -29.59
N HIS A 29 -21.21 -10.12 -29.82
CA HIS A 29 -22.43 -10.86 -29.49
C HIS A 29 -22.20 -12.36 -29.76
N ALA A 30 -22.86 -13.24 -29.00
CA ALA A 30 -23.56 -14.48 -29.40
C ALA A 30 -23.68 -15.37 -28.15
N GLY A 31 -24.79 -15.93 -27.69
CA GLY A 31 -26.17 -16.10 -28.14
C GLY A 31 -26.68 -17.32 -27.34
N GLY A 32 -27.81 -17.23 -26.63
CA GLY A 32 -28.24 -18.37 -25.79
C GLY A 32 -29.35 -18.12 -24.75
N VAL A 33 -30.52 -17.74 -25.27
CA VAL A 33 -31.91 -18.04 -24.85
C VAL A 33 -32.21 -18.73 -23.49
N ASN A 34 -33.27 -18.21 -22.84
CA ASN A 34 -34.07 -18.69 -21.68
C ASN A 34 -33.50 -18.37 -20.28
N GLY A 35 -34.12 -17.59 -19.39
CA GLY A 35 -35.53 -17.26 -19.20
C GLY A 35 -35.97 -17.76 -17.82
N CYS A 36 -35.81 -16.95 -16.75
CA CYS A 36 -36.55 -17.19 -15.50
C CYS A 36 -36.68 -15.92 -14.64
N LYS A 37 -37.82 -15.85 -13.97
CA LYS A 37 -38.54 -14.65 -13.50
C LYS A 37 -37.93 -13.98 -12.26
N ARG A 38 -38.01 -12.64 -12.21
CA ARG A 38 -37.95 -11.81 -10.99
C ARG A 38 -39.31 -11.79 -10.29
N GLN A 39 -39.34 -12.02 -8.97
CA GLN A 39 -40.29 -11.45 -7.98
C GLN A 39 -39.51 -11.35 -6.65
N ARG A 40 -39.00 -10.18 -6.27
CA ARG A 40 -39.58 -9.12 -5.42
C ARG A 40 -40.01 -9.56 -4.00
N LEU A 41 -39.50 -8.74 -3.06
CA LEU A 41 -40.09 -8.28 -1.78
C LEU A 41 -39.73 -9.03 -0.49
N CYS A 42 -38.95 -8.33 0.35
CA CYS A 42 -39.00 -8.43 1.80
C CYS A 42 -40.42 -8.12 2.33
N PRO A 43 -40.79 -8.65 3.50
CA PRO A 43 -41.07 -7.72 4.59
C PRO A 43 -40.55 -8.17 5.97
N ARG A 44 -40.13 -7.14 6.74
CA ARG A 44 -40.00 -7.13 8.21
C ARG A 44 -41.24 -7.73 8.89
N LEU A 45 -41.05 -8.64 9.84
CA LEU A 45 -42.05 -8.96 10.87
C LEU A 45 -41.39 -9.10 12.25
N GLN A 46 -41.58 -8.03 13.02
CA GLN A 46 -41.90 -7.91 14.44
C GLN A 46 -41.53 -9.04 15.42
N ALA A 47 -40.78 -8.62 16.44
CA ALA A 47 -40.52 -9.33 17.68
C ALA A 47 -41.81 -9.69 18.45
N LYS A 48 -41.90 -10.93 18.92
CA LYS A 48 -42.80 -11.33 20.00
C LYS A 48 -42.02 -12.13 21.06
N SER A 49 -42.02 -11.55 22.25
CA SER A 49 -41.67 -12.13 23.53
C SER A 49 -42.48 -13.39 23.83
N ARG A 50 -41.81 -14.49 24.20
CA ARG A 50 -42.40 -15.54 25.05
C ARG A 50 -41.33 -16.24 25.88
N ARG A 51 -41.61 -16.35 27.18
CA ARG A 51 -40.73 -16.85 28.25
C ARG A 51 -40.55 -18.38 28.20
N ARG A 52 -39.29 -18.77 28.49
CA ARG A 52 -38.73 -20.00 29.09
C ARG A 52 -39.59 -21.28 29.15
N SER A 53 -39.08 -22.33 28.51
CA SER A 53 -39.11 -23.70 29.06
C SER A 53 -37.69 -24.26 29.12
N THR A 54 -37.33 -24.76 30.29
CA THR A 54 -36.13 -25.51 30.64
C THR A 54 -35.97 -26.77 29.80
N GLN A 55 -34.78 -27.02 29.23
CA GLN A 55 -34.28 -28.37 28.97
C GLN A 55 -32.80 -28.35 28.53
N GLY A 56 -32.00 -29.19 29.18
CA GLY A 56 -30.84 -29.87 28.60
C GLY A 56 -29.53 -29.09 28.47
N ILE A 57 -28.61 -29.36 29.39
CA ILE A 57 -27.17 -29.23 29.13
C ILE A 57 -26.85 -30.22 28.01
N VAL A 58 -26.55 -29.72 26.81
CA VAL A 58 -26.00 -30.53 25.73
C VAL A 58 -24.49 -30.56 25.93
N SER A 59 -24.00 -31.73 26.33
CA SER A 59 -22.59 -32.09 26.29
C SER A 59 -22.07 -31.82 24.87
N HIS A 60 -21.04 -30.99 24.74
CA HIS A 60 -20.32 -30.84 23.48
C HIS A 60 -19.62 -32.17 23.20
N GLU A 61 -20.20 -33.01 22.33
CA GLU A 61 -19.51 -34.18 21.81
C GLU A 61 -18.31 -33.70 20.99
N VAL A 62 -17.12 -34.11 21.43
CA VAL A 62 -15.88 -34.02 20.67
C VAL A 62 -16.09 -34.84 19.39
N PRO A 63 -15.87 -34.29 18.18
CA PRO A 63 -16.02 -35.06 16.96
C PRO A 63 -15.07 -36.26 17.00
N ALA A 64 -15.61 -37.45 16.78
CA ALA A 64 -14.85 -38.68 16.75
C ALA A 64 -13.73 -38.60 15.69
N GLU A 65 -12.51 -38.98 16.09
CA GLU A 65 -11.37 -39.11 15.20
C GLU A 65 -11.71 -40.01 13.99
N PRO A 66 -11.40 -39.60 12.74
CA PRO A 66 -11.55 -40.48 11.61
C PRO A 66 -10.50 -41.60 11.71
N LYS A 67 -10.97 -42.85 11.77
CA LYS A 67 -10.11 -44.03 11.76
C LYS A 67 -9.41 -44.14 10.41
N VAL A 68 -8.11 -43.84 10.38
CA VAL A 68 -7.23 -44.05 9.23
C VAL A 68 -7.12 -45.56 8.99
N SER A 69 -7.59 -46.02 7.83
CA SER A 69 -7.41 -47.40 7.38
C SER A 69 -5.95 -47.63 7.03
N ASN A 70 -5.32 -48.59 7.71
CA ASN A 70 -3.96 -49.06 7.41
C ASN A 70 -3.83 -49.43 5.92
N GLY A 71 -3.02 -48.68 5.16
CA GLY A 71 -2.52 -49.14 3.85
C GLY A 71 -2.47 -48.14 2.69
N SER A 72 -2.74 -46.84 2.87
CA SER A 72 -2.50 -45.87 1.78
C SER A 72 -1.00 -45.52 1.68
N PRO A 73 -0.39 -45.54 0.48
CA PRO A 73 0.99 -45.11 0.30
C PRO A 73 1.16 -43.67 0.80
N LYS A 74 2.22 -43.41 1.58
CA LYS A 74 2.57 -42.06 2.02
C LYS A 74 2.70 -41.16 0.81
N LEU A 75 2.11 -39.97 0.88
CA LEU A 75 2.22 -38.96 -0.18
C LEU A 75 3.68 -38.50 -0.30
N ASP A 76 4.16 -38.30 -1.53
CA ASP A 76 5.58 -37.98 -1.78
C ASP A 76 6.05 -36.74 -1.01
N TRP A 77 5.24 -35.68 -0.95
CA TRP A 77 5.54 -34.46 -0.20
C TRP A 77 5.64 -34.67 1.33
N VAL A 78 4.98 -35.68 1.89
CA VAL A 78 5.10 -36.03 3.32
C VAL A 78 6.42 -36.74 3.58
N ARG A 79 6.88 -37.58 2.64
CA ARG A 79 8.19 -38.24 2.72
C ARG A 79 9.32 -37.22 2.60
N GLU A 80 9.21 -36.27 1.68
CA GLU A 80 10.17 -35.17 1.52
C GLU A 80 10.26 -34.30 2.78
N LEU A 81 9.14 -34.04 3.46
CA LEU A 81 9.15 -33.32 4.74
C LEU A 81 9.77 -34.14 5.88
N GLU A 82 9.53 -35.45 5.93
CA GLU A 82 10.17 -36.33 6.92
C GLU A 82 11.69 -36.41 6.72
N GLU A 83 12.16 -36.45 5.46
CA GLU A 83 13.58 -36.39 5.11
C GLU A 83 14.19 -35.02 5.48
N ALA A 84 13.50 -33.93 5.17
CA ALA A 84 13.93 -32.58 5.54
C ALA A 84 13.96 -32.35 7.06
N ALA A 85 13.12 -33.06 7.83
CA ALA A 85 13.13 -33.00 9.29
C ALA A 85 14.35 -33.68 9.93
N GLU A 86 15.11 -34.49 9.19
CA GLU A 86 16.39 -35.02 9.67
C GLU A 86 17.48 -33.93 9.71
N GLU A 87 17.34 -32.90 8.89
CA GLU A 87 18.31 -31.81 8.74
C GLU A 87 17.85 -30.48 9.35
N ASP A 88 16.54 -30.22 9.44
CA ASP A 88 15.95 -28.95 9.90
C ASP A 88 15.11 -29.13 11.19
N GLU A 89 15.58 -28.52 12.29
CA GLU A 89 14.92 -28.55 13.60
C GLU A 89 13.51 -27.93 13.59
N ASP A 90 13.27 -26.91 12.76
CA ASP A 90 11.95 -26.27 12.64
C ASP A 90 10.94 -27.21 11.97
N ILE A 91 11.39 -28.00 10.98
CA ILE A 91 10.55 -29.00 10.31
C ILE A 91 10.29 -30.19 11.24
N ALA A 92 11.29 -30.59 12.02
CA ALA A 92 11.14 -31.63 13.03
C ALA A 92 10.10 -31.28 14.10
N ASP A 93 10.07 -30.03 14.58
CA ASP A 93 9.09 -29.55 15.55
C ASP A 93 7.65 -29.57 14.98
N ILE A 94 7.48 -29.16 13.72
CA ILE A 94 6.18 -29.20 13.02
C ILE A 94 5.64 -30.64 12.93
N LEU A 95 6.52 -31.61 12.63
CA LEU A 95 6.15 -33.02 12.50
C LEU A 95 6.01 -33.76 13.83
N GLN A 96 6.43 -33.15 14.95
CA GLN A 96 6.46 -33.81 16.26
C GLN A 96 5.05 -34.23 16.74
N GLY A 97 4.75 -35.53 16.66
CA GLY A 97 3.45 -36.08 17.09
C GLY A 97 2.35 -36.06 16.02
N ALA A 98 2.65 -35.64 14.78
CA ALA A 98 1.70 -35.72 13.66
C ALA A 98 1.57 -37.14 13.05
N LYS A 99 2.48 -38.07 13.42
CA LYS A 99 2.46 -39.50 13.01
C LYS A 99 2.24 -39.74 11.51
N GLY A 100 2.69 -38.82 10.65
CA GLY A 100 2.56 -38.92 9.20
C GLY A 100 1.16 -38.64 8.64
N ASP A 101 0.24 -38.07 9.42
CA ASP A 101 -1.08 -37.67 8.91
C ASP A 101 -0.97 -36.37 8.09
N PRO A 102 -1.23 -36.41 6.76
CA PRO A 102 -1.06 -35.25 5.89
C PRO A 102 -1.94 -34.05 6.27
N VAL A 103 -3.13 -34.28 6.85
CA VAL A 103 -4.05 -33.19 7.21
C VAL A 103 -3.54 -32.45 8.44
N ILE A 104 -3.02 -33.18 9.43
CA ILE A 104 -2.46 -32.60 10.65
C ILE A 104 -1.16 -31.86 10.35
N ILE A 105 -0.31 -32.40 9.47
CA ILE A 105 0.93 -31.75 9.02
C ILE A 105 0.60 -30.42 8.33
N GLN A 106 -0.35 -30.39 7.39
CA GLN A 106 -0.75 -29.14 6.72
C GLN A 106 -1.31 -28.09 7.68
N GLN A 107 -2.12 -28.51 8.66
CA GLN A 107 -2.65 -27.60 9.67
C GLN A 107 -1.55 -27.00 10.55
N ARG A 108 -0.57 -27.80 10.96
CA ARG A 108 0.56 -27.34 11.76
C ARG A 108 1.53 -26.46 11.00
N ILE A 109 1.81 -26.76 9.73
CA ILE A 109 2.59 -25.86 8.86
C ILE A 109 1.91 -24.50 8.77
N LYS A 110 0.60 -24.47 8.49
CA LYS A 110 -0.17 -23.22 8.44
C LYS A 110 -0.14 -22.48 9.78
N ALA A 111 -0.32 -23.17 10.90
CA ALA A 111 -0.30 -22.56 12.23
C ALA A 111 1.10 -22.05 12.63
N SER A 112 2.16 -22.77 12.29
CA SER A 112 3.55 -22.36 12.52
C SER A 112 3.91 -21.14 11.67
N MET A 113 3.51 -21.12 10.40
CA MET A 113 3.67 -19.94 9.53
C MET A 113 2.92 -18.72 10.06
N GLU A 114 1.67 -18.88 10.51
CA GLU A 114 0.88 -17.80 11.12
C GLU A 114 1.51 -17.32 12.45
N GLY A 115 2.06 -18.25 13.24
CA GLY A 115 2.77 -17.96 14.49
C GLY A 115 4.10 -17.23 14.28
N LYS A 116 4.91 -17.65 13.30
CA LYS A 116 6.16 -16.98 12.91
C LYS A 116 5.86 -15.59 12.32
N ARG A 117 4.85 -15.49 11.44
CA ARG A 117 4.38 -14.22 10.88
C ARG A 117 3.89 -13.26 11.98
N SER A 118 3.09 -13.73 12.93
CA SER A 118 2.61 -12.92 14.05
C SER A 118 3.70 -12.52 15.05
N ARG A 119 4.69 -13.38 15.30
CA ARG A 119 5.87 -13.00 16.13
C ARG A 119 6.72 -11.91 15.48
N LEU A 120 7.01 -12.04 14.18
CA LEU A 120 7.72 -11.02 13.41
C LEU A 120 6.97 -9.68 13.41
N ILE A 121 5.64 -9.72 13.40
CA ILE A 121 4.80 -8.52 13.52
C ILE A 121 4.81 -7.95 14.94
N SER A 122 4.89 -8.78 16.00
CA SER A 122 4.83 -8.31 17.39
C SER A 122 6.06 -7.55 17.87
N GLU A 123 7.21 -7.69 17.20
CA GLU A 123 8.43 -6.94 17.49
C GLU A 123 8.42 -5.54 16.85
N ASN A 124 7.49 -5.30 15.93
CA ASN A 124 7.39 -4.06 15.18
C ASN A 124 6.47 -3.05 15.87
N ALA A 125 6.87 -1.77 15.85
CA ALA A 125 6.12 -0.68 16.48
C ALA A 125 4.94 -0.16 15.61
N GLY A 126 4.74 -0.78 14.44
CA GLY A 126 3.65 -0.50 13.51
C GLY A 126 2.34 -1.19 13.87
N GLU A 127 1.31 -0.96 13.05
CA GLU A 127 -0.05 -1.45 13.28
C GLU A 127 -0.47 -2.41 12.15
N THR A 128 -1.27 -3.43 12.48
CA THR A 128 -1.70 -4.46 11.50
C THR A 128 -2.78 -3.95 10.53
N GLU A 129 -3.48 -2.90 10.90
CA GLU A 129 -4.54 -2.29 10.10
C GLU A 129 -3.98 -1.59 8.87
N GLN A 130 -4.72 -1.67 7.75
CA GLN A 130 -4.29 -1.07 6.50
C GLN A 130 -4.41 0.46 6.56
N MET A 131 -3.32 1.16 6.22
CA MET A 131 -3.28 2.62 6.11
C MET A 131 -4.34 3.10 5.10
N GLY A 132 -5.23 3.99 5.53
CA GLY A 132 -6.17 4.67 4.64
C GLY A 132 -5.50 5.79 3.84
N VAL A 133 -6.00 6.10 2.64
CA VAL A 133 -5.52 7.22 1.81
C VAL A 133 -6.70 8.09 1.40
N GLU A 134 -6.55 9.40 1.51
CA GLU A 134 -7.53 10.39 1.09
C GLU A 134 -6.85 11.52 0.30
N ILE A 135 -7.26 11.68 -0.95
CA ILE A 135 -6.77 12.76 -1.82
C ILE A 135 -7.79 13.90 -1.77
N ARG A 136 -7.31 15.11 -1.47
CA ARG A 136 -8.13 16.32 -1.33
C ARG A 136 -7.78 17.32 -2.44
N GLU A 137 -7.65 18.60 -2.11
CA GLU A 137 -7.21 19.63 -3.03
C GLU A 137 -5.70 19.56 -3.24
N VAL A 138 -5.28 19.11 -4.43
CA VAL A 138 -3.88 18.90 -4.78
C VAL A 138 -3.39 20.05 -5.67
N ASP A 139 -2.36 20.74 -5.22
CA ASP A 139 -1.54 21.66 -6.02
C ASP A 139 -0.09 21.12 -6.03
N PRO A 140 0.43 20.63 -7.17
CA PRO A 140 1.79 20.06 -7.25
C PRO A 140 2.90 21.02 -6.80
N PHE A 141 2.70 22.33 -6.93
CA PHE A 141 3.69 23.33 -6.56
C PHE A 141 3.59 23.76 -5.09
N ASN A 142 2.46 23.43 -4.44
CA ASN A 142 2.17 23.80 -3.07
C ASN A 142 1.39 22.69 -2.37
N LEU A 143 2.03 21.52 -2.23
CA LEU A 143 1.37 20.33 -1.72
C LEU A 143 1.69 20.13 -0.25
N TRP A 144 0.65 20.02 0.57
CA TRP A 144 0.76 19.56 1.95
C TRP A 144 0.35 18.10 2.05
N ILE A 145 1.17 17.29 2.69
CA ILE A 145 0.90 15.89 2.98
C ILE A 145 0.77 15.73 4.50
N TRP A 146 -0.28 15.04 4.92
CA TRP A 146 -0.63 14.89 6.34
C TRP A 146 -0.76 13.42 6.72
N PHE A 147 -0.34 13.12 7.94
CA PHE A 147 -0.42 11.81 8.55
C PHE A 147 -1.30 11.89 9.80
N GLU A 148 -2.38 11.13 9.83
CA GLU A 148 -3.09 10.79 11.06
C GLU A 148 -2.48 9.49 11.60
N LEU A 149 -1.91 9.55 12.80
CA LEU A 149 -1.23 8.43 13.45
C LEU A 149 -2.11 7.84 14.56
N TYR A 150 -1.95 6.56 14.85
CA TYR A 150 -2.67 5.92 15.96
C TYR A 150 -2.23 6.46 17.33
N ARG A 151 -0.97 6.91 17.43
CA ARG A 151 -0.35 7.47 18.64
C ARG A 151 0.66 8.55 18.27
N PRO A 152 1.06 9.42 19.21
CA PRO A 152 2.14 10.37 18.98
C PRO A 152 3.45 9.61 18.65
N PRO A 153 4.19 10.01 17.61
CA PRO A 153 5.40 9.32 17.19
C PRO A 153 6.56 9.66 18.14
N SER A 154 7.38 8.66 18.45
CA SER A 154 8.64 8.81 19.17
C SER A 154 9.70 9.49 18.29
N PRO A 155 10.73 10.14 18.86
CA PRO A 155 11.78 10.80 18.07
C PRO A 155 12.43 9.89 17.02
N ARG A 156 12.69 8.62 17.38
CA ARG A 156 13.27 7.63 16.46
C ARG A 156 12.35 7.29 15.28
N GLU A 157 11.05 7.17 15.50
CA GLU A 157 10.08 6.89 14.43
C GLU A 157 9.98 8.07 13.46
N VAL A 158 10.15 9.28 13.97
CA VAL A 158 10.19 10.50 13.15
C VAL A 158 11.44 10.49 12.29
N GLU A 159 12.62 10.22 12.86
CA GLU A 159 13.87 10.09 12.11
C GLU A 159 13.73 9.07 10.96
N LEU A 160 13.14 7.90 11.23
CA LEU A 160 12.89 6.89 10.20
C LEU A 160 11.93 7.39 9.10
N LEU A 161 10.85 8.08 9.49
CA LEU A 161 9.92 8.66 8.52
C LEU A 161 10.61 9.75 7.69
N GLU A 162 11.44 10.59 8.31
CA GLU A 162 12.24 11.61 7.64
C GLU A 162 13.24 11.00 6.64
N GLU A 163 13.87 9.87 6.96
CA GLU A 163 14.76 9.13 6.05
C GLU A 163 14.01 8.57 4.84
N VAL A 164 12.80 8.03 5.04
CA VAL A 164 11.93 7.56 3.95
C VAL A 164 11.55 8.72 3.02
N LEU A 165 11.14 9.86 3.58
CA LEU A 165 10.78 11.04 2.81
C LEU A 165 11.98 11.65 2.09
N ALA A 166 13.14 11.72 2.73
CA ALA A 166 14.37 12.21 2.12
C ALA A 166 14.80 11.34 0.93
N SER A 167 14.68 10.02 1.05
CA SER A 167 14.97 9.07 -0.04
C SER A 167 14.01 9.26 -1.23
N TRP A 168 12.72 9.41 -0.95
CA TRP A 168 11.70 9.71 -1.95
C TRP A 168 11.98 11.06 -2.64
N PHE A 169 12.30 12.10 -1.86
CA PHE A 169 12.63 13.42 -2.39
C PHE A 169 13.87 13.42 -3.28
N MET A 170 14.95 12.74 -2.86
CA MET A 170 16.19 12.65 -3.64
C MET A 170 15.97 12.00 -5.01
N MET A 171 15.18 10.92 -5.07
CA MET A 171 14.80 10.30 -6.34
C MET A 171 13.99 11.27 -7.22
N GLY A 172 13.08 12.04 -6.62
CA GLY A 172 12.32 13.09 -7.31
C GLY A 172 13.21 14.22 -7.84
N ARG A 173 14.23 14.66 -7.09
CA ARG A 173 15.19 15.70 -7.55
C ARG A 173 16.02 15.25 -8.74
N LEU A 174 16.25 13.94 -8.87
CA LEU A 174 16.98 13.34 -9.99
C LEU A 174 16.09 13.01 -11.20
N GLY A 175 14.78 13.26 -11.12
CA GLY A 175 13.87 13.03 -12.24
C GLY A 175 13.37 11.58 -12.36
N ALA A 176 13.50 10.79 -11.29
CA ALA A 176 13.14 9.36 -11.32
C ALA A 176 11.64 9.12 -11.54
N TYR A 177 10.79 10.08 -11.17
CA TYR A 177 9.34 9.98 -11.30
C TYR A 177 8.86 10.53 -12.64
N ASN A 178 9.41 9.98 -13.73
CA ASN A 178 9.05 10.32 -15.10
C ASN A 178 8.27 9.17 -15.75
N ALA A 179 6.94 9.32 -15.80
CA ALA A 179 6.01 8.38 -16.40
C ALA A 179 6.22 8.24 -17.92
N GLN A 180 6.76 9.27 -18.59
CA GLN A 180 7.03 9.22 -20.03
C GLN A 180 8.19 8.29 -20.39
N ASN A 181 9.07 7.96 -19.43
CA ASN A 181 10.27 7.13 -19.65
C ASN A 181 10.23 5.78 -18.89
N LEU A 182 9.04 5.22 -18.68
CA LEU A 182 8.85 3.91 -18.03
C LEU A 182 8.98 2.72 -19.00
N GLN A 183 10.07 2.64 -19.76
CA GLN A 183 10.21 1.65 -20.84
C GLN A 183 10.08 0.19 -20.36
N VAL A 184 10.69 -0.14 -19.21
CA VAL A 184 10.60 -1.49 -18.61
C VAL A 184 9.16 -1.84 -18.24
N PHE A 185 8.42 -0.87 -17.70
CA PHE A 185 7.02 -1.06 -17.32
C PHE A 185 6.14 -1.30 -18.55
N TYR A 186 6.33 -0.52 -19.62
CA TYR A 186 5.55 -0.68 -20.85
C TYR A 186 5.89 -1.95 -21.63
N LYS A 187 7.14 -2.42 -21.57
CA LYS A 187 7.58 -3.69 -22.17
C LYS A 187 7.39 -4.90 -21.23
N ALA A 188 6.72 -4.75 -20.08
CA ALA A 188 6.57 -5.82 -19.07
C ALA A 188 5.76 -7.07 -19.54
N ASN A 189 5.09 -7.00 -20.69
CA ASN A 189 4.44 -8.16 -21.31
C ASN A 189 5.42 -9.04 -22.12
N GLU A 190 6.66 -8.60 -22.27
CA GLU A 190 7.77 -9.32 -22.90
C GLU A 190 8.75 -9.79 -21.82
N ASP A 191 9.68 -10.67 -22.19
CA ASP A 191 10.78 -11.02 -21.29
C ASP A 191 11.68 -9.80 -21.09
N ILE A 192 11.76 -9.32 -19.85
CA ILE A 192 12.63 -8.20 -19.47
C ILE A 192 14.11 -8.57 -19.64
N SER A 193 14.43 -9.87 -19.64
CA SER A 193 15.80 -10.36 -19.83
C SER A 193 16.36 -9.91 -21.18
N TYR A 194 17.50 -9.22 -21.17
CA TYR A 194 18.17 -8.69 -22.35
C TYR A 194 17.37 -7.62 -23.12
N MET A 195 16.41 -6.94 -22.47
CA MET A 195 15.74 -5.78 -23.05
C MET A 195 16.74 -4.66 -23.30
N ASP A 196 16.77 -4.14 -24.53
CA ASP A 196 17.49 -2.92 -24.86
C ASP A 196 16.72 -1.70 -24.33
N TYR A 197 17.41 -0.87 -23.53
CA TYR A 197 16.88 0.38 -23.00
C TYR A 197 17.29 1.53 -23.92
N GLU A 198 16.32 2.20 -24.53
CA GLU A 198 16.55 3.13 -25.64
C GLU A 198 16.83 4.53 -25.10
N ALA A 199 18.08 5.00 -25.24
CA ALA A 199 18.49 6.32 -24.75
C ALA A 199 17.82 7.48 -25.50
N GLU A 200 17.44 7.27 -26.76
CA GLU A 200 16.75 8.28 -27.59
C GLU A 200 15.33 8.54 -27.10
N GLU A 201 14.64 7.52 -26.56
CA GLU A 201 13.33 7.69 -25.92
C GLU A 201 13.45 8.53 -24.64
N CYS A 202 14.54 8.38 -23.88
CA CYS A 202 14.79 9.13 -22.64
C CYS A 202 14.92 10.65 -22.85
N ASP A 203 15.59 11.07 -23.92
CA ASP A 203 15.90 12.49 -24.19
C ASP A 203 14.75 13.24 -24.87
N SER A 204 13.68 12.52 -25.25
CA SER A 204 12.52 13.08 -25.94
C SER A 204 11.48 13.72 -25.00
N GLY A 205 11.53 13.37 -23.70
CA GLY A 205 10.58 13.82 -22.68
C GLY A 205 11.09 15.00 -21.85
N LEU A 206 10.17 15.72 -21.20
CA LEU A 206 10.55 16.70 -20.18
C LEU A 206 10.99 15.97 -18.91
N HIS A 207 12.03 16.46 -18.26
CA HIS A 207 12.46 15.91 -16.98
C HIS A 207 11.46 16.26 -15.87
N ALA A 208 11.24 15.28 -14.99
CA ALA A 208 10.17 15.27 -14.00
C ALA A 208 10.75 15.53 -12.58
N PHE A 209 11.12 16.78 -12.30
CA PHE A 209 11.93 17.13 -11.12
C PHE A 209 11.11 17.68 -9.97
N PHE A 210 11.42 17.23 -8.76
CA PHE A 210 11.03 17.93 -7.53
C PHE A 210 11.78 19.24 -7.39
N HIS A 211 11.17 20.21 -6.72
CA HIS A 211 11.81 21.50 -6.47
C HIS A 211 12.26 21.65 -5.02
N ASP A 212 11.38 21.36 -4.05
CA ASP A 212 11.64 21.70 -2.65
C ASP A 212 10.75 20.85 -1.71
N MET A 213 11.18 20.66 -0.45
CA MET A 213 10.47 19.94 0.60
C MET A 213 10.92 20.41 2.00
N THR A 214 9.98 20.55 2.92
CA THR A 214 10.26 20.89 4.33
C THR A 214 10.48 19.66 5.19
N GLN A 215 11.04 19.87 6.39
CA GLN A 215 11.03 18.86 7.47
C GLN A 215 9.62 18.54 7.95
N ILE A 216 9.50 17.43 8.67
CA ILE A 216 8.23 16.97 9.25
C ILE A 216 7.89 17.83 10.47
N GLU A 217 6.71 18.43 10.44
CA GLU A 217 6.08 19.06 11.59
C GLU A 217 5.18 18.04 12.30
N ARG A 218 5.07 18.16 13.63
CA ARG A 218 4.28 17.22 14.47
C ARG A 218 3.42 17.95 15.47
N GLN A 219 2.18 17.49 15.64
CA GLN A 219 1.24 17.99 16.63
C GLN A 219 0.37 16.84 17.15
N GLY A 220 0.69 16.33 18.35
CA GLY A 220 -0.04 15.20 18.95
C GLY A 220 0.06 13.94 18.08
N ASN A 221 -1.09 13.47 17.60
CA ASN A 221 -1.20 12.31 16.70
C ASN A 221 -1.07 12.68 15.22
N TRP A 222 -0.80 13.94 14.91
CA TRP A 222 -0.65 14.41 13.54
C TRP A 222 0.81 14.68 13.21
N ALA A 223 1.17 14.37 11.97
CA ALA A 223 2.39 14.86 11.34
C ALA A 223 2.06 15.45 9.96
N ARG A 224 2.88 16.36 9.48
CA ARG A 224 2.74 16.91 8.13
C ARG A 224 4.06 17.42 7.59
N PHE A 225 4.13 17.59 6.27
CA PHE A 225 5.21 18.32 5.63
C PHE A 225 4.68 18.96 4.34
N TRP A 226 5.43 19.94 3.86
CA TRP A 226 5.19 20.58 2.58
C TRP A 226 6.17 20.06 1.54
N VAL A 227 5.70 19.95 0.29
CA VAL A 227 6.52 19.57 -0.86
C VAL A 227 6.07 20.35 -2.10
N ASN A 228 7.05 20.72 -2.91
CA ASN A 228 6.89 21.18 -4.28
C ASN A 228 7.38 20.07 -5.21
N LEU A 229 6.43 19.31 -5.76
CA LEU A 229 6.68 18.22 -6.69
C LEU A 229 7.24 18.71 -8.03
N GLY A 230 7.17 20.02 -8.31
CA GLY A 230 7.71 20.63 -9.52
C GLY A 230 7.03 20.07 -10.77
N THR A 231 7.83 19.45 -11.64
CA THR A 231 7.35 18.82 -12.89
C THR A 231 7.22 17.31 -12.77
N ALA A 232 7.34 16.74 -11.56
CA ALA A 232 7.20 15.31 -11.37
C ALA A 232 5.78 14.80 -11.63
N ASP A 233 5.68 13.58 -12.16
CA ASP A 233 4.41 12.93 -12.45
C ASP A 233 3.77 12.33 -11.18
N GLU A 234 2.48 12.03 -11.25
CA GLU A 234 1.70 11.47 -10.14
C GLU A 234 2.22 10.11 -9.65
N LEU A 235 3.05 9.42 -10.45
CA LEU A 235 3.80 8.23 -10.06
C LEU A 235 4.56 8.41 -8.74
N ALA A 236 5.06 9.62 -8.49
CA ALA A 236 5.74 9.96 -7.25
C ALA A 236 4.86 9.69 -6.01
N LEU A 237 3.55 9.99 -6.10
CA LEU A 237 2.60 9.80 -5.01
C LEU A 237 2.28 8.32 -4.81
N ASP A 238 2.09 7.56 -5.89
CA ASP A 238 1.84 6.11 -5.79
C ASP A 238 3.02 5.39 -5.12
N MET A 239 4.26 5.73 -5.51
CA MET A 239 5.46 5.16 -4.90
C MET A 239 5.56 5.52 -3.41
N LEU A 240 5.25 6.76 -3.04
CA LEU A 240 5.22 7.19 -1.64
C LEU A 240 4.16 6.44 -0.83
N ILE A 241 2.93 6.33 -1.35
CA ILE A 241 1.82 5.62 -0.70
C ILE A 241 2.19 4.15 -0.45
N ASN A 242 2.80 3.50 -1.45
CA ASN A 242 3.23 2.11 -1.33
C ASN A 242 4.32 1.93 -0.28
N ALA A 243 5.32 2.83 -0.24
CA ALA A 243 6.36 2.81 0.79
C ALA A 243 5.76 3.01 2.19
N LEU A 244 4.90 4.00 2.35
CA LEU A 244 4.25 4.31 3.63
C LEU A 244 3.30 3.21 4.12
N SER A 245 2.65 2.49 3.21
CA SER A 245 1.79 1.35 3.55
C SER A 245 2.56 0.22 4.24
N ASN A 246 3.80 -0.03 3.83
CA ASN A 246 4.68 -1.01 4.49
C ASN A 246 5.32 -0.43 5.75
N PHE A 247 5.82 0.81 5.67
CA PHE A 247 6.35 1.53 6.84
C PHE A 247 5.34 1.59 7.99
N SER A 248 4.06 1.74 7.68
CA SER A 248 2.98 1.77 8.66
C SER A 248 2.85 0.47 9.47
N LYS A 249 3.15 -0.67 8.84
CA LYS A 249 3.04 -1.99 9.46
C LYS A 249 4.25 -2.33 10.32
N GLU A 250 5.42 -1.81 9.97
CA GLU A 250 6.69 -2.23 10.56
C GLU A 250 7.26 -1.21 11.56
N ASN A 251 7.01 0.09 11.34
CA ASN A 251 7.72 1.14 12.07
C ASN A 251 6.78 2.08 12.83
N LEU A 252 5.84 2.71 12.15
CA LEU A 252 4.97 3.73 12.76
C LEU A 252 3.54 3.60 12.23
N GLY A 253 2.60 3.19 13.06
CA GLY A 253 1.20 3.03 12.66
C GLY A 253 0.57 4.33 12.13
N ILE A 254 0.40 4.41 10.81
CA ILE A 254 -0.31 5.48 10.11
C ILE A 254 -1.76 5.01 9.88
N LYS A 255 -2.70 5.71 10.51
CA LYS A 255 -4.13 5.44 10.35
C LYS A 255 -4.63 5.94 8.99
N LYS A 256 -4.27 7.17 8.64
CA LYS A 256 -4.67 7.76 7.36
C LYS A 256 -3.63 8.75 6.83
N LEU A 257 -3.34 8.66 5.54
CA LEU A 257 -2.56 9.61 4.78
C LEU A 257 -3.50 10.54 4.01
N TYR A 258 -3.27 11.85 4.11
CA TYR A 258 -3.99 12.85 3.34
C TYR A 258 -3.03 13.55 2.38
N VAL A 259 -3.42 13.60 1.11
CA VAL A 259 -2.65 14.29 0.06
C VAL A 259 -3.43 15.55 -0.33
N GLY A 260 -2.87 16.71 0.03
CA GLY A 260 -3.47 18.01 -0.23
C GLY A 260 -4.50 18.47 0.80
N GLY A 261 -5.07 19.64 0.53
CA GLY A 261 -6.03 20.33 1.40
C GLY A 261 -5.44 20.79 2.73
N GLN A 262 -6.33 21.22 3.62
CA GLN A 262 -6.03 21.76 4.94
C GLN A 262 -6.85 21.04 6.02
N ASN A 263 -6.25 20.85 7.20
CA ASN A 263 -6.99 20.37 8.36
C ASN A 263 -7.64 21.56 9.10
N GLU A 264 -8.91 21.41 9.49
CA GLU A 264 -9.62 22.43 10.28
C GLU A 264 -8.93 22.70 11.62
N ASP A 265 -8.41 21.65 12.25
CA ASP A 265 -7.75 21.73 13.57
C ASP A 265 -6.28 22.18 13.49
N TRP A 266 -5.67 22.17 12.31
CA TRP A 266 -4.27 22.53 12.12
C TRP A 266 -4.04 23.25 10.80
N GLU A 267 -4.08 24.58 10.84
CA GLU A 267 -3.96 25.42 9.66
C GLU A 267 -2.55 25.44 9.05
N ILE A 268 -2.49 25.65 7.74
CA ILE A 268 -1.25 25.83 6.99
C ILE A 268 -0.63 27.20 7.35
N PRO A 269 0.69 27.33 7.55
CA PRO A 269 1.32 28.61 7.85
C PRO A 269 1.16 29.61 6.69
N ILE A 270 0.91 30.88 7.01
CA ILE A 270 0.75 31.97 6.03
C ILE A 270 2.11 32.48 5.52
N THR A 271 3.20 32.18 6.22
CA THR A 271 4.57 32.65 5.97
C THR A 271 5.17 31.97 4.72
N PRO A 272 6.03 32.65 3.93
CA PRO A 272 6.82 31.97 2.90
C PRO A 272 7.53 30.77 3.54
N LEU A 273 7.35 29.62 2.89
CA LEU A 273 7.80 28.33 3.39
C LEU A 273 9.29 28.42 3.73
N PRO A 274 9.72 27.87 4.88
CA PRO A 274 11.13 27.86 5.23
C PRO A 274 11.92 27.18 4.11
N LYS A 275 13.04 27.78 3.69
CA LYS A 275 13.96 27.16 2.72
C LYS A 275 14.24 25.70 3.12
N ALA A 276 14.22 24.80 2.14
CA ALA A 276 14.49 23.37 2.29
C ALA A 276 15.61 23.12 3.31
N LYS A 277 15.28 22.54 4.46
CA LYS A 277 16.32 21.96 5.34
C LYS A 277 16.62 20.50 4.97
N MET A 278 15.77 19.90 4.13
CA MET A 278 15.86 18.52 3.68
C MET A 278 16.34 18.37 2.23
N ASP A 279 16.78 19.44 1.56
CA ASP A 279 17.41 19.31 0.24
C ASP A 279 18.94 19.11 0.40
N PRO A 280 19.46 17.87 0.45
CA PRO A 280 20.89 17.62 0.52
C PRO A 280 21.62 17.99 -0.78
N MET A 281 20.88 18.25 -1.87
CA MET A 281 21.45 18.69 -3.15
C MET A 281 21.52 20.22 -3.25
N GLN A 282 20.88 20.95 -2.34
CA GLN A 282 21.11 22.38 -2.23
C GLN A 282 22.55 22.58 -1.75
N GLY A 283 23.37 23.21 -2.59
CA GLY A 283 24.73 23.60 -2.21
C GLY A 283 24.72 24.49 -0.95
N PRO A 284 25.90 24.74 -0.34
CA PRO A 284 25.98 25.59 0.84
C PRO A 284 25.27 26.92 0.60
N ILE A 285 24.28 27.21 1.46
CA ILE A 285 23.51 28.45 1.41
C ILE A 285 24.48 29.60 1.67
N ASP A 286 24.59 30.54 0.73
CA ASP A 286 25.43 31.72 0.91
C ASP A 286 24.85 32.55 2.08
N PRO A 287 25.67 32.93 3.09
CA PRO A 287 25.24 33.79 4.19
C PRO A 287 24.61 35.13 3.75
N LEU A 288 24.75 35.53 2.49
CA LEU A 288 24.15 36.73 1.91
C LEU A 288 22.71 36.53 1.42
N ASP A 289 22.19 35.30 1.43
CA ASP A 289 20.80 35.00 1.08
C ASP A 289 19.80 35.12 2.27
N TYR A 290 20.20 35.86 3.33
CA TYR A 290 19.43 36.15 4.55
C TYR A 290 19.02 37.62 4.66
#